data_AF-A0A6J4UK41-F1
#
_entry.id   AF-A0A6J4UK41-F1
#
_cell.length_a   1.000
_cell.length_b   1.000
_cell.length_c   1.000
_cell.angle_alpha   90.00
_cell.angle_beta   90.00
_cell.angle_gamma   90.00
#
_symmetry.space_group_name_H-M   'P 1'
#
loop_
_entity.id
_entity.type
_entity.pdbx_description
1 polymer ?
#
loop_
_entity_poly.entity_id
_entity_poly.type
_entity_poly.pdbx_seq_one_letter_code
_entity_poly.pdbx_strand_id
1 'polypeptide(L)'
;MPGATVPHDTLPPASLTLTGRIAPEQARQYLSVPFTVPAGVGQIHLRYGYSDRIAADPDLDDGNTLDIGLFDERGTRAGGPGFRGWSGSARRAFTVGADWSTPPYRPGPIGAGTWSVLLGPYKVAPQGLDYRVEIWFDPGLTDRPVPPTLPDRGPRTVAAPVEPGWVRADLHSHTVFSDGDSWPSETMAAAWAAGLDVVGITDHNSAISAAEYAGDPAGGPLLVPGVETTTYGGHWNAWAAPRAAGHRWYDFREPTGPATEAAE
;
A
#
# COMPACT_ATOMS: atom_id res chain seq x y z
N MET A 1 -19.04 -26.13 -7.94
CA MET A 1 -19.53 -25.64 -6.64
C MET A 1 -18.72 -24.40 -6.32
N PRO A 2 -19.29 -23.18 -6.33
CA PRO A 2 -18.56 -22.01 -5.86
C PRO A 2 -18.27 -22.24 -4.37
N GLY A 3 -16.99 -22.24 -3.99
CA GLY A 3 -16.55 -22.46 -2.62
C GLY A 3 -17.18 -21.41 -1.71
N ALA A 4 -17.62 -21.85 -0.53
CA ALA A 4 -18.15 -20.96 0.48
C ALA A 4 -17.14 -19.85 0.81
N THR A 5 -17.59 -18.61 0.80
CA THR A 5 -16.87 -17.45 1.34
C THR A 5 -16.48 -17.75 2.79
N VAL A 6 -15.19 -17.76 3.10
CA VAL A 6 -14.71 -17.77 4.49
C VAL A 6 -14.54 -16.32 4.93
N PRO A 7 -15.36 -15.79 5.87
CA PRO A 7 -15.11 -14.50 6.47
C PRO A 7 -13.74 -14.47 7.16
N HIS A 8 -13.03 -13.34 7.09
CA HIS A 8 -11.70 -13.16 7.68
C HIS A 8 -11.58 -13.59 9.15
N ASP A 9 -12.68 -13.57 9.92
CA ASP A 9 -12.71 -13.92 11.34
C ASP A 9 -12.87 -15.42 11.65
N THR A 10 -12.99 -16.27 10.62
CA THR A 10 -13.25 -17.72 10.79
C THR A 10 -12.17 -18.61 10.16
N LEU A 11 -11.00 -18.04 9.87
CA LEU A 11 -9.90 -18.80 9.28
C LEU A 11 -9.47 -19.98 10.16
N PRO A 12 -9.05 -21.11 9.56
CA PRO A 12 -8.46 -22.23 10.30
C PRO A 12 -7.17 -21.78 11.01
N PRO A 13 -6.52 -22.64 11.81
CA PRO A 13 -5.18 -22.34 12.31
C PRO A 13 -4.23 -21.93 11.18
N ALA A 14 -3.37 -20.95 11.44
CA ALA A 14 -2.41 -20.45 10.47
C ALA A 14 -1.48 -21.57 9.99
N SER A 15 -1.18 -21.59 8.69
CA SER A 15 -0.22 -22.51 8.08
C SER A 15 1.19 -22.28 8.64
N LEU A 16 1.50 -21.02 8.97
CA LEU A 16 2.75 -20.61 9.59
C LEU A 16 2.49 -19.43 10.55
N THR A 17 3.22 -19.40 11.65
CA THR A 17 3.28 -18.24 12.54
C THR A 17 4.72 -17.81 12.71
N LEU A 18 5.00 -16.55 12.45
CA LEU A 18 6.26 -15.88 12.73
C LEU A 18 6.10 -15.04 14.00
N THR A 19 7.04 -15.15 14.92
CA THR A 19 7.07 -14.33 16.13
C THR A 19 8.46 -13.79 16.36
N GLY A 20 8.55 -12.61 16.96
CA GLY A 20 9.84 -12.05 17.35
C GLY A 20 9.66 -10.86 18.27
N ARG A 21 10.80 -10.36 18.75
CA ARG A 21 10.90 -9.14 19.54
C ARG A 21 11.77 -8.13 18.79
N ILE A 22 11.35 -6.88 18.78
CA ILE A 22 12.09 -5.75 18.23
C ILE A 22 12.52 -4.88 19.43
N ALA A 23 13.82 -4.62 19.52
CA ALA A 23 14.39 -3.77 20.55
C ALA A 23 14.24 -2.28 20.20
N PRO A 24 14.21 -1.36 21.19
CA PRO A 24 14.08 0.08 20.93
C PRO A 24 15.13 0.62 19.95
N GLU A 25 16.34 0.08 19.96
CA GLU A 25 17.45 0.51 19.09
C GLU A 25 17.21 0.17 17.61
N GLN A 26 16.28 -0.74 17.33
CA GLN A 26 15.88 -1.13 15.98
C GLN A 26 14.71 -0.29 15.47
N ALA A 27 14.19 0.64 16.27
CA ALA A 27 13.17 1.58 15.81
C ALA A 27 13.66 2.30 14.54
N ARG A 28 12.73 2.51 13.61
CA ARG A 28 12.96 3.17 12.32
C ARG A 28 13.98 2.47 11.41
N GLN A 29 14.21 1.17 11.61
CA GLN A 29 15.01 0.32 10.74
C GLN A 29 14.13 -0.75 10.10
N TYR A 30 14.19 -0.88 8.77
CA TYR A 30 13.39 -1.87 8.07
C TYR A 30 13.94 -3.28 8.28
N LEU A 31 13.10 -4.18 8.76
CA LEU A 31 13.45 -5.57 9.06
C LEU A 31 12.79 -6.50 8.04
N SER A 32 13.56 -7.42 7.47
CA SER A 32 13.05 -8.47 6.58
C SER A 32 12.93 -9.78 7.36
N VAL A 33 11.71 -10.28 7.53
CA VAL A 33 11.44 -11.57 8.19
C VAL A 33 11.13 -12.61 7.11
N PRO A 34 12.05 -13.55 6.82
CA PRO A 34 11.85 -14.51 5.73
C PRO A 34 10.89 -15.63 6.13
N PHE A 35 10.16 -16.15 5.15
CA PHE A 35 9.38 -17.39 5.27
C PHE A 35 9.36 -18.15 3.93
N THR A 36 9.08 -19.45 3.99
CA THR A 36 9.03 -20.29 2.78
C THR A 36 7.58 -20.48 2.32
N VAL A 37 7.34 -20.18 1.05
CA VAL A 37 6.08 -20.46 0.36
C VAL A 37 6.21 -21.80 -0.39
N PRO A 38 5.36 -22.80 -0.10
CA PRO A 38 5.34 -24.07 -0.83
C PRO A 38 4.99 -23.91 -2.32
N ALA A 39 5.30 -24.92 -3.12
CA ALA A 39 4.85 -24.98 -4.51
C ALA A 39 3.34 -25.18 -4.60
N GLY A 40 2.73 -24.56 -5.61
CA GLY A 40 1.30 -24.70 -5.92
C GLY A 40 0.37 -23.75 -5.17
N VAL A 41 0.89 -22.88 -4.31
CA VAL A 41 0.10 -21.86 -3.62
C VAL A 41 -0.41 -20.82 -4.62
N GLY A 42 -1.70 -20.47 -4.55
CA GLY A 42 -2.32 -19.43 -5.39
C GLY A 42 -2.70 -18.16 -4.63
N GLN A 43 -2.77 -18.24 -3.30
CA GLN A 43 -3.17 -17.15 -2.40
C GLN A 43 -2.39 -17.23 -1.08
N ILE A 44 -1.92 -16.08 -0.60
CA ILE A 44 -1.33 -15.91 0.74
C ILE A 44 -2.17 -14.88 1.48
N HIS A 45 -2.67 -15.25 2.66
CA HIS A 45 -3.28 -14.30 3.58
C HIS A 45 -2.37 -14.09 4.77
N LEU A 46 -2.18 -12.83 5.17
CA LEU A 46 -1.40 -12.46 6.34
C LEU A 46 -2.27 -11.66 7.30
N ARG A 47 -2.08 -11.93 8.60
CA ARG A 47 -2.56 -11.10 9.70
C ARG A 47 -1.42 -10.87 10.66
N TYR A 48 -1.28 -9.65 11.18
CA TYR A 48 -0.27 -9.38 12.20
C TYR A 48 -0.84 -8.60 13.40
N GLY A 49 -0.18 -8.78 14.53
CA GLY A 49 -0.43 -8.06 15.77
C GLY A 49 0.87 -7.87 16.55
N TYR A 50 0.86 -6.90 17.45
CA TYR A 50 2.02 -6.56 18.28
C TYR A 50 1.60 -5.95 19.62
N SER A 51 2.49 -6.02 20.60
CA SER A 51 2.26 -5.53 21.98
C SER A 51 2.11 -4.02 22.04
N ASP A 52 1.39 -3.51 23.06
CA ASP A 52 1.31 -2.08 23.43
C ASP A 52 1.01 -1.12 22.26
N ARG A 53 0.10 -1.54 21.37
CA ARG A 53 -0.21 -0.79 20.15
C ARG A 53 -0.80 0.59 20.43
N ILE A 54 -0.24 1.59 19.78
CA ILE A 54 -0.79 2.94 19.63
C ILE A 54 -1.01 3.27 18.15
N ALA A 55 -1.66 4.40 17.87
CA ALA A 55 -1.76 4.92 16.51
C ALA A 55 -0.42 5.54 16.06
N ALA A 56 -0.22 5.68 14.75
CA ALA A 56 0.95 6.36 14.16
C ALA A 56 0.94 7.89 14.36
N ASP A 57 0.04 8.41 15.19
CA ASP A 57 -0.05 9.83 15.53
C ASP A 57 1.29 10.31 16.13
N PRO A 58 1.92 11.37 15.57
CA PRO A 58 3.16 11.94 16.08
C PRO A 58 3.11 12.29 17.57
N ASP A 59 1.95 12.69 18.09
CA ASP A 59 1.75 13.14 19.48
C ASP A 59 1.53 11.99 20.48
N LEU A 60 1.43 10.74 20.01
CA LEU A 60 1.30 9.56 20.87
C LEU A 60 2.64 8.86 21.06
N ASP A 61 3.12 8.76 22.30
CA ASP A 61 4.38 8.08 22.65
C ASP A 61 4.14 6.90 23.61
N ASP A 62 5.23 6.30 24.12
CA ASP A 62 5.26 5.20 25.09
C ASP A 62 4.59 3.88 24.65
N GLY A 63 4.16 3.79 23.40
CA GLY A 63 3.61 2.58 22.78
C GLY A 63 4.33 2.19 21.49
N ASN A 64 3.78 1.19 20.83
CA ASN A 64 4.34 0.60 19.61
C ASN A 64 3.51 0.95 18.38
N THR A 65 4.19 1.21 17.27
CA THR A 65 3.60 1.26 15.92
C THR A 65 4.51 0.49 14.97
N LEU A 66 3.95 -0.53 14.32
CA LEU A 66 4.68 -1.41 13.42
C LEU A 66 4.01 -1.37 12.05
N ASP A 67 4.76 -0.98 11.04
CA ASP A 67 4.35 -1.00 9.66
C ASP A 67 4.61 -2.38 9.04
N ILE A 68 3.85 -2.72 8.00
CA ILE A 68 3.98 -3.99 7.30
C ILE A 68 3.97 -3.84 5.77
N GLY A 69 4.81 -4.63 5.13
CA GLY A 69 4.87 -4.83 3.69
C GLY A 69 5.27 -6.25 3.34
N LEU A 70 5.40 -6.53 2.05
CA LEU A 70 5.71 -7.88 1.56
C LEU A 70 6.65 -7.84 0.35
N PHE A 71 7.64 -8.72 0.37
CA PHE A 71 8.45 -9.11 -0.78
C PHE A 71 8.17 -10.55 -1.16
N ASP A 72 8.14 -10.81 -2.46
CA ASP A 72 7.99 -12.15 -3.03
C ASP A 72 9.33 -12.86 -3.25
N GLU A 73 9.28 -14.03 -3.88
CA GLU A 73 10.43 -14.91 -4.12
C GLU A 73 11.54 -14.28 -4.97
N ARG A 74 11.26 -13.15 -5.64
CA ARG A 74 12.22 -12.40 -6.45
C ARG A 74 13.13 -11.50 -5.61
N GLY A 75 12.96 -11.51 -4.29
CA GLY A 75 13.91 -10.98 -3.31
C GLY A 75 13.67 -9.53 -2.85
N THR A 76 14.45 -9.11 -1.85
CA THR A 76 14.27 -7.85 -1.10
C THR A 76 15.17 -6.70 -1.57
N ARG A 77 15.93 -6.91 -2.66
CA ARG A 77 16.89 -5.93 -3.20
C ARG A 77 16.20 -4.60 -3.51
N ALA A 78 16.88 -3.51 -3.19
CA ALA A 78 16.37 -2.17 -3.48
C ALA A 78 16.08 -1.93 -4.96
N GLY A 79 14.92 -1.34 -5.25
CA GLY A 79 14.39 -1.16 -6.61
C GLY A 79 14.24 -2.49 -7.40
N GLY A 80 14.21 -3.63 -6.68
CA GLY A 80 14.03 -4.96 -7.24
C GLY A 80 12.57 -5.26 -7.55
N PRO A 81 12.31 -6.31 -8.36
CA PRO A 81 10.95 -6.65 -8.80
C PRO A 81 10.10 -7.29 -7.70
N GLY A 82 10.71 -7.76 -6.62
CA GLY A 82 10.05 -8.57 -5.62
C GLY A 82 9.12 -7.83 -4.67
N PHE A 83 9.13 -6.49 -4.66
CA PHE A 83 8.21 -5.73 -3.82
C PHE A 83 6.76 -5.98 -4.25
N ARG A 84 5.92 -6.42 -3.30
CA ARG A 84 4.49 -6.65 -3.52
C ARG A 84 3.64 -5.48 -3.03
N GLY A 85 4.06 -4.78 -1.98
CA GLY A 85 3.31 -3.66 -1.44
C GLY A 85 3.65 -3.37 0.01
N TRP A 86 3.12 -2.24 0.48
CA TRP A 86 3.35 -1.67 1.80
C TRP A 86 2.07 -0.98 2.26
N SER A 87 1.55 -1.34 3.43
CA SER A 87 0.33 -0.72 3.98
C SER A 87 0.60 0.25 5.13
N GLY A 88 1.87 0.54 5.43
CA GLY A 88 2.23 1.15 6.71
C GLY A 88 1.63 0.36 7.86
N SER A 89 1.08 1.08 8.84
CA SER A 89 0.29 0.54 9.96
C SER A 89 -1.23 0.65 9.76
N ALA A 90 -1.69 1.02 8.55
CA ALA A 90 -3.10 1.23 8.23
C ALA A 90 -3.92 -0.08 8.18
N ARG A 91 -3.27 -1.21 7.85
CA ARG A 91 -3.95 -2.52 7.70
C ARG A 91 -3.35 -3.56 8.63
N ARG A 92 -4.20 -4.35 9.29
CA ARG A 92 -3.81 -5.46 10.18
C ARG A 92 -3.87 -6.85 9.54
N ALA A 93 -4.50 -6.93 8.37
CA ALA A 93 -4.55 -8.13 7.58
C ALA A 93 -4.69 -7.77 6.09
N PHE A 94 -4.15 -8.62 5.23
CA PHE A 94 -4.23 -8.46 3.79
C PHE A 94 -4.06 -9.81 3.09
N THR A 95 -4.59 -9.89 1.86
CA THR A 95 -4.46 -11.06 1.01
C THR A 95 -3.68 -10.69 -0.24
N VAL A 96 -2.77 -11.54 -0.67
CA VAL A 96 -2.14 -11.47 -1.99
C VAL A 96 -2.45 -12.73 -2.78
N GLY A 97 -2.76 -12.58 -4.06
CA GLY A 97 -3.09 -13.69 -4.93
C GLY A 97 -2.72 -13.43 -6.38
N ALA A 98 -2.88 -14.47 -7.19
CA ALA A 98 -2.60 -14.41 -8.63
C ALA A 98 -3.46 -13.36 -9.35
N ASP A 99 -4.77 -13.37 -9.10
CA ASP A 99 -5.74 -12.54 -9.84
C ASP A 99 -6.12 -11.25 -9.11
N TRP A 100 -5.98 -11.24 -7.79
CA TRP A 100 -6.35 -10.10 -6.96
C TRP A 100 -5.53 -10.09 -5.67
N SER A 101 -5.41 -8.90 -5.10
CA SER A 101 -4.76 -8.65 -3.82
C SER A 101 -5.52 -7.53 -3.10
N THR A 102 -5.43 -7.48 -1.79
CA THR A 102 -5.88 -6.32 -1.00
C THR A 102 -5.01 -5.12 -1.35
N PRO A 103 -5.57 -3.94 -1.69
CA PRO A 103 -4.78 -2.72 -1.84
C PRO A 103 -3.92 -2.42 -0.61
N PRO A 104 -2.67 -1.94 -0.75
CA PRO A 104 -1.95 -1.65 -2.00
C PRO A 104 -1.03 -2.76 -2.50
N TYR A 105 -1.34 -4.01 -2.16
CA TYR A 105 -0.52 -5.12 -2.62
C TYR A 105 -0.85 -5.44 -4.08
N ARG A 106 0.18 -5.56 -4.91
CA ARG A 106 0.09 -5.94 -6.31
C ARG A 106 -0.41 -7.38 -6.44
N PRO A 107 -1.35 -7.69 -7.35
CA PRO A 107 -1.67 -9.06 -7.74
C PRO A 107 -0.63 -9.66 -8.69
N GLY A 108 -0.62 -10.97 -8.83
CA GLY A 108 0.26 -11.69 -9.73
C GLY A 108 0.74 -13.02 -9.15
N PRO A 109 1.37 -13.89 -9.96
CA PRO A 109 1.70 -15.26 -9.58
C PRO A 109 2.38 -15.37 -8.22
N ILE A 110 2.02 -16.42 -7.48
CA ILE A 110 2.64 -16.75 -6.19
C ILE A 110 3.72 -17.80 -6.44
N GLY A 111 4.98 -17.37 -6.51
CA GLY A 111 6.10 -18.26 -6.70
C GLY A 111 6.46 -19.02 -5.42
N ALA A 112 6.84 -20.29 -5.57
CA ALA A 112 7.43 -21.05 -4.47
C ALA A 112 8.81 -20.48 -4.10
N GLY A 113 9.19 -20.53 -2.83
CA GLY A 113 10.52 -20.12 -2.37
C GLY A 113 10.48 -19.16 -1.19
N THR A 114 11.56 -18.40 -1.02
CA THR A 114 11.72 -17.50 0.12
C THR A 114 11.03 -16.16 -0.14
N TRP A 115 9.96 -15.90 0.58
CA TRP A 115 9.29 -14.61 0.66
C TRP A 115 9.76 -13.88 1.91
N SER A 116 9.47 -12.58 2.03
CA SER A 116 9.79 -11.83 3.23
C SER A 116 8.70 -10.85 3.62
N VAL A 117 8.28 -10.92 4.88
CA VAL A 117 7.51 -9.84 5.51
C VAL A 117 8.48 -8.69 5.78
N LEU A 118 8.16 -7.51 5.24
CA LEU A 118 8.86 -6.29 5.55
C LEU A 118 8.20 -5.65 6.77
N LEU A 119 8.94 -5.48 7.86
CA LEU A 119 8.48 -4.82 9.08
C LEU A 119 9.17 -3.46 9.23
N GLY A 120 8.39 -2.42 9.50
CA GLY A 120 8.88 -1.08 9.79
C GLY A 120 8.49 -0.63 11.20
N PRO A 121 9.35 -0.81 12.21
CA PRO A 121 9.04 -0.41 13.59
C PRO A 121 9.12 1.12 13.74
N TYR A 122 8.05 1.84 13.40
CA TYR A 122 7.99 3.29 13.48
C TYR A 122 8.20 3.82 14.90
N LYS A 123 7.47 3.24 15.87
CA LYS A 123 7.56 3.54 17.30
C LYS A 123 7.78 2.24 18.07
N VAL A 124 8.77 2.23 18.96
CA VAL A 124 9.08 1.10 19.83
C VAL A 124 9.22 1.62 21.26
N ALA A 125 8.35 1.15 22.15
CA ALA A 125 8.37 1.52 23.55
C ALA A 125 9.65 1.02 24.25
N PRO A 126 10.08 1.60 25.39
CA PRO A 126 11.32 1.23 26.07
C PRO A 126 11.44 -0.26 26.43
N GLN A 127 10.30 -0.91 26.72
CA GLN A 127 10.25 -2.36 26.97
C GLN A 127 10.48 -3.21 25.71
N GLY A 128 10.37 -2.66 24.51
CA GLY A 128 10.43 -3.37 23.24
C GLY A 128 9.04 -3.79 22.72
N LEU A 129 9.04 -4.35 21.51
CA LEU A 129 7.84 -4.70 20.77
C LEU A 129 7.85 -6.19 20.44
N ASP A 130 6.89 -6.96 20.96
CA ASP A 130 6.68 -8.35 20.57
C ASP A 130 5.65 -8.41 19.43
N TYR A 131 6.00 -9.06 18.31
CA TYR A 131 5.12 -9.21 17.17
C TYR A 131 4.75 -10.68 16.91
N ARG A 132 3.59 -10.86 16.27
CA ARG A 132 3.12 -12.13 15.72
C ARG A 132 2.55 -11.87 14.32
N VAL A 133 3.06 -12.58 13.33
CA VAL A 133 2.53 -12.64 11.96
C VAL A 133 2.00 -14.04 11.70
N GLU A 134 0.74 -14.14 11.36
CA GLU A 134 0.05 -15.38 11.00
C GLU A 134 -0.12 -15.42 9.49
N ILE A 135 0.24 -16.55 8.87
CA ILE A 135 0.27 -16.71 7.43
C ILE A 135 -0.55 -17.95 7.07
N TRP A 136 -1.46 -17.79 6.12
CA TRP A 136 -2.24 -18.87 5.52
C TRP A 136 -1.91 -18.99 4.06
N PHE A 137 -1.73 -20.24 3.60
CA PHE A 137 -1.66 -20.57 2.19
C PHE A 137 -3.00 -21.13 1.73
N ASP A 138 -3.52 -20.58 0.64
CA ASP A 138 -4.81 -20.93 0.03
C ASP A 138 -5.98 -21.05 1.01
N PRO A 139 -6.26 -20.03 1.86
CA PRO A 139 -7.40 -20.07 2.77
C PRO A 139 -8.76 -20.02 2.06
N GLY A 140 -8.79 -19.86 0.73
CA GLY A 140 -10.03 -19.80 -0.04
C GLY A 140 -10.81 -18.50 0.14
N LEU A 141 -10.11 -17.40 0.46
CA LEU A 141 -10.74 -16.09 0.59
C LEU A 141 -11.17 -15.59 -0.79
N THR A 142 -12.41 -15.14 -0.88
CA THR A 142 -13.00 -14.60 -2.12
C THR A 142 -13.54 -13.17 -1.95
N ASP A 143 -13.41 -12.60 -0.76
CA ASP A 143 -13.79 -11.21 -0.49
C ASP A 143 -12.76 -10.26 -1.13
N ARG A 144 -12.92 -10.07 -2.43
CA ARG A 144 -12.07 -9.22 -3.25
C ARG A 144 -12.55 -7.77 -3.11
N PRO A 145 -11.65 -6.81 -2.83
CA PRO A 145 -11.96 -5.39 -2.98
C PRO A 145 -12.35 -5.10 -4.43
N VAL A 146 -13.61 -4.70 -4.65
CA VAL A 146 -14.13 -4.32 -5.96
C VAL A 146 -14.15 -2.80 -6.03
N PRO A 147 -13.48 -2.17 -7.00
CA PRO A 147 -13.65 -0.74 -7.25
C PRO A 147 -15.13 -0.44 -7.49
N PRO A 148 -15.69 0.62 -6.88
CA PRO A 148 -17.08 0.98 -7.05
C PRO A 148 -17.35 1.28 -8.53
N THR A 149 -18.49 0.80 -9.02
CA THR A 149 -19.02 1.29 -10.29
C THR A 149 -19.58 2.66 -10.05
N LEU A 150 -18.88 3.70 -10.52
CA LEU A 150 -19.38 5.06 -10.40
C LEU A 150 -20.42 5.30 -11.50
N PRO A 151 -21.58 5.90 -11.17
CA PRO A 151 -22.53 6.34 -12.17
C PRO A 151 -21.93 7.45 -13.05
N ASP A 152 -22.65 7.84 -14.10
CA ASP A 152 -22.29 9.00 -14.92
C ASP A 152 -21.99 10.22 -14.03
N ARG A 153 -20.99 11.01 -14.41
CA ARG A 153 -20.40 12.02 -13.52
C ARG A 153 -21.49 12.98 -13.06
N GLY A 154 -21.68 13.06 -11.75
CA GLY A 154 -22.66 13.95 -11.12
C GLY A 154 -22.40 15.44 -11.44
N PRO A 155 -23.21 16.36 -10.90
CA PRO A 155 -23.05 17.79 -11.17
C PRO A 155 -21.65 18.28 -10.76
N ARG A 156 -21.02 19.05 -11.65
CA ARG A 156 -19.78 19.77 -11.37
C ARG A 156 -20.11 21.11 -10.72
N THR A 157 -19.46 21.43 -9.62
CA THR A 157 -19.49 22.80 -9.09
C THR A 157 -18.87 23.74 -10.12
N VAL A 158 -19.65 24.71 -10.60
CA VAL A 158 -19.14 25.78 -11.46
C VAL A 158 -18.35 26.72 -10.57
N ALA A 159 -17.04 26.49 -10.50
CA ALA A 159 -16.13 27.38 -9.78
C ALA A 159 -16.02 28.72 -10.53
N ALA A 160 -15.67 29.79 -9.80
CA ALA A 160 -15.36 31.08 -10.40
C ALA A 160 -14.25 30.95 -11.48
N PRO A 161 -14.08 31.88 -12.42
CA PRO A 161 -12.92 31.86 -13.30
C PRO A 161 -11.62 31.90 -12.48
N VAL A 162 -10.62 31.09 -12.85
CA VAL A 162 -9.23 31.30 -12.40
C VAL A 162 -8.57 32.37 -13.27
N GLU A 163 -7.49 32.97 -12.77
CA GLU A 163 -6.66 33.86 -13.59
C GLU A 163 -6.13 33.13 -14.83
N PRO A 164 -5.99 33.82 -15.98
CA PRO A 164 -5.41 33.23 -17.18
C PRO A 164 -4.06 32.55 -16.90
N GLY A 165 -3.93 31.28 -17.27
CA GLY A 165 -2.73 30.47 -17.05
C GLY A 165 -2.70 29.65 -15.76
N TRP A 166 -3.67 29.83 -14.85
CA TRP A 166 -3.82 29.01 -13.66
C TRP A 166 -4.86 27.90 -13.87
N VAL A 167 -4.73 26.81 -13.11
CA VAL A 167 -5.69 25.69 -13.05
C VAL A 167 -6.00 25.37 -11.60
N ARG A 168 -7.18 24.78 -11.33
CA ARG A 168 -7.51 24.27 -10.00
C ARG A 168 -6.95 22.87 -9.83
N ALA A 169 -6.02 22.71 -8.92
CA ALA A 169 -5.39 21.43 -8.66
C ALA A 169 -5.46 21.11 -7.17
N ASP A 170 -5.79 19.86 -6.88
CA ASP A 170 -5.32 19.20 -5.67
C ASP A 170 -4.14 18.32 -6.09
N LEU A 171 -2.98 18.48 -5.47
CA LEU A 171 -1.76 17.75 -5.79
C LEU A 171 -1.28 16.92 -4.59
N HIS A 172 -2.13 16.58 -3.64
CA HIS A 172 -1.75 15.67 -2.56
C HIS A 172 -2.97 14.99 -2.01
N SER A 173 -3.24 13.78 -2.50
CA SER A 173 -4.37 12.98 -2.04
C SER A 173 -4.01 11.51 -1.90
N HIS A 174 -4.68 10.85 -0.96
CA HIS A 174 -4.53 9.44 -0.65
C HIS A 174 -5.82 8.68 -0.94
N THR A 175 -5.66 7.41 -1.25
CA THR A 175 -6.75 6.48 -1.59
C THR A 175 -6.62 5.23 -0.73
N VAL A 176 -7.49 4.25 -1.00
CA VAL A 176 -7.39 2.91 -0.38
C VAL A 176 -6.04 2.20 -0.64
N PHE A 177 -5.21 2.73 -1.54
CA PHE A 177 -3.85 2.26 -1.81
C PHE A 177 -2.79 2.85 -0.84
N SER A 178 -3.18 3.63 0.16
CA SER A 178 -2.39 3.79 1.39
C SER A 178 -3.29 3.80 2.62
N ASP A 179 -3.67 4.99 3.04
CA ASP A 179 -4.35 5.35 4.28
C ASP A 179 -5.56 6.28 4.02
N GLY A 180 -5.88 6.53 2.75
CA GLY A 180 -7.14 7.13 2.35
C GLY A 180 -8.30 6.13 2.39
N ASP A 181 -9.52 6.65 2.31
CA ASP A 181 -10.76 5.89 2.43
C ASP A 181 -11.53 5.72 1.11
N SER A 182 -11.08 6.41 0.05
CA SER A 182 -11.73 6.46 -1.25
C SER A 182 -10.95 5.68 -2.29
N TRP A 183 -11.63 5.04 -3.23
CA TRP A 183 -10.98 4.49 -4.42
C TRP A 183 -10.45 5.60 -5.33
N PRO A 184 -9.40 5.37 -6.14
CA PRO A 184 -8.91 6.38 -7.07
C PRO A 184 -10.02 6.93 -7.98
N SER A 185 -10.97 6.11 -8.42
CA SER A 185 -12.13 6.57 -9.19
C SER A 185 -13.06 7.50 -8.39
N GLU A 186 -13.29 7.21 -7.11
CA GLU A 186 -14.09 8.06 -6.21
C GLU A 186 -13.39 9.39 -5.96
N THR A 187 -12.07 9.39 -5.77
CA THR A 187 -11.25 10.61 -5.68
C THR A 187 -11.41 11.47 -6.93
N MET A 188 -11.38 10.86 -8.13
CA MET A 188 -11.63 11.59 -9.39
C MET A 188 -13.04 12.17 -9.47
N ALA A 189 -14.06 11.44 -9.02
CA ALA A 189 -15.44 11.91 -9.01
C ALA A 189 -15.66 13.04 -7.98
N ALA A 190 -15.05 12.94 -6.80
CA ALA A 190 -15.08 14.00 -5.79
C ALA A 190 -14.38 15.28 -6.31
N ALA A 191 -13.23 15.13 -6.96
CA ALA A 191 -12.53 16.25 -7.58
C ALA A 191 -13.33 16.92 -8.69
N TRP A 192 -14.02 16.13 -9.52
CA TRP A 192 -14.97 16.65 -10.51
C TRP A 192 -16.09 17.45 -9.84
N ALA A 193 -16.72 16.89 -8.80
CA ALA A 193 -17.79 17.56 -8.07
C ALA A 193 -17.29 18.87 -7.42
N ALA A 194 -16.06 18.89 -6.92
CA ALA A 194 -15.40 20.07 -6.35
C ALA A 194 -14.97 21.12 -7.40
N GLY A 195 -15.07 20.81 -8.70
CA GLY A 195 -14.73 21.71 -9.78
C GLY A 195 -13.23 21.79 -10.07
N LEU A 196 -12.43 20.82 -9.62
CA LEU A 196 -11.00 20.73 -9.91
C LEU A 196 -10.75 20.40 -11.39
N ASP A 197 -9.64 20.93 -11.91
CA ASP A 197 -9.16 20.67 -13.27
C ASP A 197 -8.07 19.60 -13.28
N VAL A 198 -7.33 19.46 -12.18
CA VAL A 198 -6.19 18.53 -12.02
C VAL A 198 -6.24 17.87 -10.64
N VAL A 199 -5.87 16.59 -10.57
CA VAL A 199 -5.75 15.82 -9.32
C VAL A 199 -4.45 15.05 -9.31
N GLY A 200 -3.67 15.20 -8.24
CA GLY A 200 -2.53 14.36 -7.92
C GLY A 200 -2.91 13.31 -6.88
N ILE A 201 -2.75 12.04 -7.22
CA ILE A 201 -2.88 10.92 -6.25
C ILE A 201 -1.49 10.42 -5.91
N THR A 202 -1.16 10.41 -4.61
CA THR A 202 0.19 10.20 -4.06
C THR A 202 0.16 9.22 -2.89
N ASP A 203 -0.47 8.06 -3.06
CA ASP A 203 -0.48 7.01 -2.04
C ASP A 203 0.93 6.67 -1.52
N HIS A 204 1.06 6.47 -0.21
CA HIS A 204 2.34 6.21 0.46
C HIS A 204 3.03 4.95 -0.07
N ASN A 205 4.23 5.10 -0.63
CA ASN A 205 5.11 3.99 -1.01
C ASN A 205 4.42 2.88 -1.84
N SER A 206 3.38 3.23 -2.61
CA SER A 206 2.53 2.25 -3.28
C SER A 206 3.28 1.48 -4.38
N ALA A 207 3.01 0.18 -4.46
CA ALA A 207 3.49 -0.68 -5.55
C ALA A 207 2.60 -0.63 -6.81
N ILE A 208 1.50 0.11 -6.74
CA ILE A 208 0.44 0.18 -7.75
C ILE A 208 0.19 1.64 -8.10
N SER A 209 0.05 1.94 -9.39
CA SER A 209 -0.34 3.28 -9.83
C SER A 209 -1.84 3.48 -9.67
N ALA A 210 -2.24 4.59 -9.05
CA ALA A 210 -3.64 5.02 -8.99
C ALA A 210 -4.30 5.13 -10.38
N ALA A 211 -3.52 5.37 -11.43
CA ALA A 211 -4.01 5.44 -12.81
C ALA A 211 -4.65 4.13 -13.29
N GLU A 212 -4.26 2.98 -12.72
CA GLU A 212 -4.88 1.68 -13.04
C GLU A 212 -6.33 1.57 -12.53
N TYR A 213 -6.72 2.40 -11.56
CA TYR A 213 -8.02 2.33 -10.87
C TYR A 213 -8.83 3.63 -10.96
N ALA A 214 -8.26 4.70 -11.53
CA ALA A 214 -8.92 6.01 -11.60
C ALA A 214 -10.05 6.09 -12.63
N GLY A 215 -10.09 5.17 -13.60
CA GLY A 215 -11.08 5.17 -14.69
C GLY A 215 -10.70 6.11 -15.86
N ASP A 216 -11.61 6.25 -16.83
CA ASP A 216 -11.38 7.03 -18.06
C ASP A 216 -11.35 8.55 -17.76
N PRO A 217 -10.24 9.26 -18.08
CA PRO A 217 -10.14 10.71 -17.93
C PRO A 217 -11.00 11.51 -18.91
N ALA A 218 -11.63 10.91 -19.93
CA ALA A 218 -12.37 11.64 -20.95
C ALA A 218 -13.43 12.59 -20.34
N GLY A 219 -13.17 13.89 -20.39
CA GLY A 219 -14.04 14.96 -19.87
C GLY A 219 -13.99 15.24 -18.36
N GLY A 220 -13.08 14.60 -17.60
CA GLY A 220 -12.93 14.78 -16.14
C GLY A 220 -11.66 15.58 -15.78
N PRO A 221 -11.33 15.73 -14.48
CA PRO A 221 -10.04 16.31 -14.08
C PRO A 221 -8.88 15.48 -14.65
N LEU A 222 -7.76 16.14 -14.96
CA LEU A 222 -6.54 15.45 -15.36
C LEU A 222 -5.91 14.76 -14.14
N LEU A 223 -5.75 13.44 -14.19
CA LEU A 223 -4.97 12.71 -13.20
C LEU A 223 -3.46 12.88 -13.46
N VAL A 224 -2.74 13.32 -12.43
CA VAL A 224 -1.28 13.28 -12.33
C VAL A 224 -0.91 12.16 -11.36
N PRO A 225 -0.51 10.97 -11.86
CA PRO A 225 -0.10 9.89 -10.97
C PRO A 225 1.22 10.27 -10.28
N GLY A 226 1.27 10.05 -8.97
CA GLY A 226 2.47 10.21 -8.16
C GLY A 226 2.56 9.15 -7.08
N VAL A 227 3.59 9.29 -6.25
CA VAL A 227 3.77 8.52 -5.02
C VAL A 227 4.29 9.47 -3.95
N GLU A 228 3.72 9.43 -2.75
CA GLU A 228 4.37 10.05 -1.60
C GLU A 228 5.40 9.04 -1.08
N THR A 229 6.67 9.37 -1.26
CA THR A 229 7.74 8.56 -0.68
C THR A 229 7.84 8.93 0.80
N THR A 230 7.49 7.96 1.65
CA THR A 230 7.38 8.14 3.09
C THR A 230 8.50 7.39 3.79
N THR A 231 9.31 8.16 4.51
CA THR A 231 10.41 7.67 5.33
C THR A 231 10.22 8.14 6.77
N TYR A 232 10.95 7.54 7.71
CA TYR A 232 10.93 8.01 9.09
C TYR A 232 11.61 9.37 9.32
N GLY A 233 12.26 9.92 8.29
CA GLY A 233 12.88 11.25 8.31
C GLY A 233 12.03 12.35 7.66
N GLY A 234 10.92 12.01 7.03
CA GLY A 234 10.08 12.95 6.28
C GLY A 234 9.54 12.35 4.98
N HIS A 235 8.66 13.10 4.34
CA HIS A 235 7.97 12.66 3.13
C HIS A 235 8.16 13.66 1.98
N TRP A 236 8.05 13.17 0.74
CA TRP A 236 7.98 14.02 -0.44
C TRP A 236 7.17 13.34 -1.55
N ASN A 237 6.53 14.15 -2.39
CA ASN A 237 5.82 13.66 -3.55
C ASN A 237 6.77 13.54 -4.75
N ALA A 238 6.80 12.36 -5.37
CA ALA A 238 7.43 12.14 -6.65
C ALA A 238 6.34 12.03 -7.73
N TRP A 239 6.46 12.87 -8.75
CA TRP A 239 5.50 12.98 -9.84
C TRP A 239 6.09 12.46 -11.15
N ALA A 240 5.25 11.80 -11.96
CA ALA A 240 5.49 11.61 -13.39
C ALA A 240 6.82 10.93 -13.83
N ALA A 241 7.02 9.66 -13.48
CA ALA A 241 7.90 8.78 -14.27
C ALA A 241 7.16 8.25 -15.52
N PRO A 242 7.78 8.12 -16.71
CA PRO A 242 7.08 7.84 -17.97
C PRO A 242 6.28 6.53 -17.96
N ARG A 243 5.14 6.52 -18.68
CA ARG A 243 4.21 5.40 -18.93
C ARG A 243 4.82 4.15 -19.61
N ALA A 244 6.14 3.98 -19.67
CA ALA A 244 6.76 2.84 -20.32
C ALA A 244 6.81 1.63 -19.37
N ALA A 245 5.82 0.73 -19.54
CA ALA A 245 5.84 -0.69 -19.18
C ALA A 245 6.72 -1.09 -17.98
N GLY A 246 6.16 -0.94 -16.78
CA GLY A 246 6.70 -1.50 -15.55
C GLY A 246 6.94 -0.42 -14.51
N HIS A 247 5.90 -0.06 -13.75
CA HIS A 247 6.06 0.78 -12.57
C HIS A 247 7.11 0.15 -11.64
N ARG A 248 8.28 0.79 -11.59
CA ARG A 248 9.28 0.56 -10.55
C ARG A 248 8.84 1.40 -9.37
N TRP A 249 8.73 0.79 -8.20
CA TRP A 249 8.45 1.50 -6.96
C TRP A 249 9.70 2.28 -6.53
N TYR A 250 9.52 3.40 -5.84
CA TYR A 250 10.62 4.17 -5.26
C TYR A 250 11.03 3.51 -3.94
N ASP A 251 12.31 3.15 -3.81
CA ASP A 251 12.76 2.52 -2.57
C ASP A 251 12.88 3.53 -1.42
N PHE A 252 11.86 3.52 -0.57
CA PHE A 252 11.76 4.37 0.61
C PHE A 252 12.59 3.87 1.81
N ARG A 253 13.17 2.67 1.72
CA ARG A 253 13.92 2.07 2.84
C ARG A 253 15.32 2.65 2.99
N GLU A 254 15.91 3.02 1.87
CA GLU A 254 17.23 3.63 1.78
C GLU A 254 17.16 4.88 0.89
N PRO A 255 16.64 6.01 1.41
CA PRO A 255 16.51 7.25 0.67
C PRO A 255 17.89 7.91 0.50
N THR A 256 18.74 7.29 -0.32
CA THR A 256 20.03 7.82 -0.74
C THR A 256 19.86 8.57 -2.05
N GLY A 257 20.69 9.58 -2.30
CA GLY A 257 20.68 10.33 -3.57
C GLY A 257 20.60 9.45 -4.84
N PRO A 258 21.34 8.34 -4.93
CA PRO A 258 21.24 7.41 -6.06
C PRO A 258 19.90 6.66 -6.17
N ALA A 259 19.21 6.37 -5.06
CA ALA A 259 17.89 5.74 -5.07
C ALA A 259 16.80 6.72 -5.56
N THR A 260 16.96 8.01 -5.27
CA THR A 260 16.12 9.08 -5.82
C THR A 260 16.41 9.38 -7.31
N GLU A 261 17.65 9.20 -7.76
CA GLU A 261 18.07 9.42 -9.18
C GLU A 261 17.74 8.22 -10.10
N ALA A 262 17.70 6.99 -9.59
CA ALA A 262 17.46 5.78 -10.38
C ALA A 262 15.98 5.52 -10.75
N ALA A 263 15.10 6.45 -10.38
CA ALA A 263 13.66 6.37 -10.56
C ALA A 263 13.14 7.29 -11.69
N GLU A 264 14.03 7.70 -12.58
CA GLU A 264 13.71 8.26 -13.91
C GLU A 264 13.26 7.17 -14.91
#